data_AF-A0A919IF91-F1
#
_entry.id   AF-A0A919IF91-F1
#
_cell.length_a   1.000
_cell.length_b   1.000
_cell.length_c   1.000
_cell.angle_alpha   90.00
_cell.angle_beta   90.00
_cell.angle_gamma   90.00
#
_symmetry.space_group_name_H-M   'P 1'
#
loop_
_entity.id
_entity.type
_entity.pdbx_description
1 polymer ?
#
loop_
_entity_poly.entity_id
_entity_poly.type
_entity_poly.pdbx_seq_one_letter_code
_entity_poly.pdbx_strand_id
1 'polypeptide(L)' 'MFRYYISFSHQSPVNGFGIGAADFTFDGPISSADDVAAIRADLARQGYSNVAILGFSRYTAKPNPQRNSADTRAPRGR' A
#
# COMPACT_ATOMS: atom_id res chain seq x y z
N MET A 1 -7.28 -7.59 5.56
CA MET A 1 -6.63 -6.29 5.82
C MET A 1 -5.32 -6.19 5.02
N PHE A 2 -5.31 -5.32 4.02
CA PHE A 2 -4.21 -5.08 3.09
C PHE A 2 -3.68 -3.67 3.38
N ARG A 3 -2.42 -3.59 3.82
CA ARG A 3 -1.79 -2.31 4.13
C ARG A 3 -0.94 -1.86 2.94
N TYR A 4 -1.01 -0.58 2.62
CA TYR A 4 -0.29 0.03 1.51
C TYR A 4 0.44 1.27 1.96
N TYR A 5 1.66 1.45 1.46
CA TYR A 5 2.35 2.72 1.46
C TYR A 5 2.01 3.42 0.14
N ILE A 6 1.38 4.60 0.21
CA ILE A 6 0.96 5.37 -0.97
C ILE A 6 1.83 6.63 -1.04
N SER A 7 2.47 6.88 -2.18
CA SER A 7 3.10 8.17 -2.49
C SER A 7 2.22 8.99 -3.42
N PHE A 8 2.12 10.28 -3.14
CA PHE A 8 1.25 11.18 -3.90
C PHE A 8 1.87 12.58 -4.01
N SER A 9 1.52 13.29 -5.07
CA SER A 9 1.74 14.72 -5.15
C SER A 9 0.49 15.48 -4.74
N HIS A 10 0.68 16.71 -4.26
CA HIS A 10 -0.41 17.64 -3.97
C HIS A 10 0.03 19.08 -4.26
N GLN A 11 -0.94 19.95 -4.49
CA GLN A 11 -0.71 21.39 -4.49
C GLN A 11 -0.45 21.83 -3.05
N SER A 12 0.64 22.55 -2.81
CA SER A 12 0.93 23.20 -1.54
C SER A 12 0.58 24.69 -1.65
N PRO A 13 -0.21 25.25 -0.73
CA PRO A 13 -0.50 26.68 -0.73
C PRO A 13 0.75 27.56 -0.57
N VAL A 14 1.78 27.04 0.10
CA VAL A 14 3.01 27.80 0.41
C VAL A 14 4.08 27.61 -0.66
N ASN A 15 4.23 26.38 -1.18
CA ASN A 15 5.38 25.99 -2.01
C ASN A 15 4.99 25.61 -3.45
N GLY A 16 3.71 25.75 -3.83
CA GLY A 16 3.17 25.35 -5.12
C GLY A 16 2.98 23.84 -5.23
N PHE A 17 4.02 23.05 -5.03
CA PHE A 17 3.99 21.59 -5.20
C PHE A 17 4.60 20.88 -4.00
N GLY A 18 3.98 19.79 -3.56
CA GLY A 18 4.46 18.93 -2.49
C GLY A 18 4.36 17.46 -2.86
N ILE A 19 5.27 16.65 -2.32
CA ILE A 19 5.20 15.19 -2.35
C ILE A 19 4.98 14.71 -0.93
N GLY A 20 3.96 13.87 -0.76
CA GLY A 20 3.62 13.24 0.50
C GLY A 20 3.62 11.72 0.38
N ALA A 21 3.58 11.07 1.53
CA ALA A 21 3.28 9.65 1.61
C ALA A 21 2.41 9.37 2.83
N ALA A 22 1.55 8.36 2.71
CA ALA A 22 0.64 7.95 3.76
C ALA A 22 0.39 6.45 3.72
N ASP A 23 0.13 5.89 4.90
CA ASP A 23 -0.26 4.50 5.07
C ASP A 23 -1.78 4.37 4.95
N PHE A 24 -2.22 3.47 4.07
CA PHE A 24 -3.63 3.14 3.90
C PHE A 24 -3.90 1.68 4.23
N THR A 25 -5.10 1.42 4.73
CA THR A 25 -5.59 0.08 5.01
C THR A 25 -6.88 -0.16 4.22
N PHE A 26 -6.92 -1.28 3.51
CA PHE A 26 -8.09 -1.75 2.77
C PHE A 26 -8.52 -3.15 3.21
N ASP A 27 -9.80 -3.47 3.02
CA ASP A 27 -10.32 -4.81 3.24
C ASP A 27 -9.86 -5.79 2.16
N GLY A 28 -9.72 -5.29 0.93
CA GLY A 28 -9.21 -6.01 -0.25
C GLY A 28 -7.95 -5.36 -0.87
N PRO A 29 -7.37 -5.98 -1.91
CA PRO A 29 -6.29 -5.36 -2.65
C PRO A 29 -6.79 -4.17 -3.49
N ILE A 30 -5.96 -3.14 -3.63
CA ILE A 30 -6.17 -2.11 -4.67
C ILE A 30 -6.15 -2.84 -6.02
N SER A 31 -7.25 -2.77 -6.77
CA SER A 31 -7.48 -3.56 -7.98
C SER A 31 -8.16 -2.77 -9.09
N SER A 32 -8.64 -1.56 -8.81
CA SER A 32 -9.39 -0.73 -9.74
C SER A 32 -9.04 0.76 -9.60
N ALA A 33 -9.49 1.56 -10.56
CA ALA A 33 -9.39 3.00 -10.49
C ALA A 33 -10.29 3.60 -9.39
N ASP A 34 -11.37 2.92 -9.00
CA ASP A 34 -12.27 3.36 -7.95
C ASP A 34 -11.59 3.33 -6.57
N ASP A 35 -10.73 2.33 -6.33
CA ASP A 35 -9.90 2.27 -5.13
C ASP A 35 -8.95 3.49 -5.05
N VAL A 36 -8.40 3.90 -6.20
CA VAL A 36 -7.53 5.08 -6.31
C VAL A 36 -8.33 6.37 -6.08
N ALA A 37 -9.56 6.45 -6.58
CA ALA A 37 -10.45 7.58 -6.34
C ALA A 37 -10.81 7.71 -4.83
N ALA A 38 -11.03 6.59 -4.15
CA ALA A 38 -11.29 6.58 -2.70
C ALA A 38 -10.08 7.12 -1.90
N ILE A 39 -8.85 6.74 -2.27
CA ILE A 39 -7.62 7.29 -1.67
C ILE A 39 -7.56 8.81 -1.85
N ARG A 40 -7.81 9.30 -3.08
CA ARG A 40 -7.77 10.75 -3.38
C ARG A 40 -8.84 11.50 -2.58
N ALA A 41 -10.03 10.94 -2.44
CA ALA A 41 -11.10 11.53 -1.64
C ALA A 41 -10.75 11.59 -0.15
N ASP A 42 -10.07 10.57 0.38
CA ASP A 42 -9.57 10.57 1.76
C ASP A 42 -8.48 11.64 1.96
N LEU A 43 -7.49 11.72 1.07
CA LEU A 43 -6.45 12.75 1.10
C LEU A 43 -7.04 14.17 0.99
N ALA A 44 -8.09 14.35 0.18
CA ALA A 44 -8.81 15.62 0.10
C ALA A 44 -9.48 15.98 1.43
N ARG A 45 -10.09 15.02 2.13
CA ARG A 45 -10.65 15.23 3.49
C ARG A 45 -9.59 15.59 4.52
N GLN A 46 -8.34 15.17 4.32
CA GLN A 46 -7.19 15.55 5.15
C GLN A 46 -6.61 16.94 4.79
N GLY A 47 -7.17 17.62 3.78
CA GLY A 47 -6.76 18.98 3.38
C GLY A 47 -5.76 19.04 2.22
N TYR A 48 -5.43 17.91 1.60
CA TYR A 48 -4.59 17.91 0.39
C TYR A 48 -5.40 18.28 -0.85
N SER A 49 -4.93 19.29 -1.60
CA SER A 49 -5.56 19.74 -2.85
C SER A 49 -4.83 19.22 -4.08
N ASN A 50 -5.55 19.02 -5.20
CA ASN A 50 -5.01 18.55 -6.48
C ASN A 50 -4.13 17.30 -6.37
N VAL A 51 -4.61 16.31 -5.62
CA VAL A 51 -3.86 15.08 -5.36
C VAL A 51 -3.73 14.24 -6.62
N ALA A 52 -2.51 13.79 -6.92
CA ALA A 52 -2.24 12.72 -7.88
C ALA A 52 -1.44 11.60 -7.21
N ILE A 53 -1.92 10.36 -7.36
CA ILE A 53 -1.22 9.19 -6.83
C ILE A 53 -0.05 8.87 -7.76
N LEU A 54 1.16 8.81 -7.21
CA LEU A 54 2.39 8.56 -7.96
C LEU A 54 2.73 7.06 -7.97
N GLY A 55 2.47 6.38 -6.87
CA GLY A 55 2.69 4.95 -6.75
C GLY A 55 2.21 4.39 -5.42
N PHE A 56 2.17 3.07 -5.34
CA PHE A 56 1.80 2.35 -4.13
C PHE A 56 2.56 1.03 -4.02
N SER A 57 2.85 0.62 -2.79
CA SER A 57 3.42 -0.69 -2.47
C SER A 57 2.62 -1.36 -1.36
N ARG A 58 2.32 -2.65 -1.55
CA ARG A 58 1.62 -3.44 -0.53
C ARG A 58 2.64 -3.97 0.48
N TYR A 59 2.38 -3.75 1.76
CA TYR A 59 3.13 -4.42 2.82
C TYR A 59 2.85 -5.93 2.77
N THR A 60 3.90 -6.73 2.67
CA THR A 60 3.83 -8.18 2.83
C THR A 60 4.22 -8.55 4.26
N ALA A 61 3.66 -9.65 4.77
CA ALA A 61 4.15 -10.22 6.02
C ALA A 61 5.64 -10.57 5.84
N LYS A 62 6.47 -10.33 6.89
CA LYS A 62 7.85 -10.84 6.89
C LYS A 62 7.79 -12.34 6.55
N PRO A 63 8.64 -12.85 5.64
CA PRO A 63 8.70 -14.28 5.37
C PRO A 63 8.89 -15.01 6.69
N ASN A 64 7.98 -15.92 7.06
CA ASN A 64 8.16 -16.72 8.26
C ASN A 64 9.15 -17.86 7.92
N PRO A 65 10.38 -17.84 8.45
CA PRO A 65 11.37 -18.87 8.12
C PRO A 65 10.95 -20.28 8.58
N GLN A 66 10.06 -20.42 9.56
CA GLN A 66 9.61 -21.73 10.06
C GLN A 66 8.68 -22.48 9.09
N ARG A 67 8.06 -21.79 8.11
CA ARG A 67 7.16 -22.46 7.15
C ARG A 67 7.91 -23.25 6.08
N ASN A 68 9.19 -22.94 5.85
CA ASN A 68 10.02 -23.64 4.86
C ASN A 68 10.68 -24.92 5.41
N SER A 69 10.65 -25.16 6.73
CA SER A 69 11.25 -26.34 7.34
C SER A 69 10.33 -27.56 7.39
N ALA A 70 9.05 -27.41 7.02
CA ALA A 70 8.05 -28.49 7.08
C ALA A 70 8.00 -29.35 5.81
N ASP A 71 8.62 -28.91 4.70
CA ASP A 71 8.53 -29.59 3.40
C ASP A 71 9.73 -30.51 3.09
N THR A 72 10.70 -30.60 4.01
CA THR A 72 11.87 -31.50 3.86
C THR A 72 11.75 -32.71 4.78
N ARG A 73 10.62 -33.42 4.74
CA ARG A 73 10.58 -34.82 5.20
C ARG A 73 10.72 -35.71 3.98
N ALA A 74 11.97 -35.96 3.59
CA ALA A 74 12.32 -36.98 2.63
C ALA A 74 11.66 -38.33 3.02
N PRO A 75 11.11 -39.10 2.08
CA PRO A 75 10.57 -40.42 2.40
C PRO A 75 11.70 -41.32 2.87
N ARG A 76 11.60 -41.84 4.09
CA ARG A 76 12.46 -42.92 4.58
C ARG A 76 12.06 -44.20 3.84
N GLY A 77 12.80 -44.55 2.80
CA GLY A 77 12.74 -45.87 2.17
C GLY A 77 13.21 -46.94 3.15
N ARG A 78 12.44 -48.03 3.23
CA ARG A 78 12.81 -49.32 3.84
C ARG A 78 13.57 -50.18 2.84
#